data_AF-A0A7J6VAW3-F1
#
_entry.id   AF-A0A7J6VAW3-F1
#
_cell.length_a   1.000
_cell.length_b   1.000
_cell.length_c   1.000
_cell.angle_alpha   90.00
_cell.angle_beta   90.00
_cell.angle_gamma   90.00
#
_symmetry.space_group_name_H-M   'P 1'
#
loop_
_entity.id
_entity.type
_entity.pdbx_description
1 polymer ?
#
loop_
_entity_poly.entity_id
_entity_poly.type
_entity_poly.pdbx_seq_one_letter_code
_entity_poly.pdbx_strand_id
1 'polypeptide(L)'
;MRNVTKSFDDFMKFYRNPLKENLKVEVDEKETDVEDEEDEEEEDWNWDQWMNYIKELEEEEKIVSVLKAKLGDVVRREDYEDAAKLKVGIAAAAANDTVGRVISQLNKAVEEERFEDAAFIRDNTGAGLIGWWAGTSDGSDDPYGRIIRINAEYGRYVARSYSPRQLATATPGAPLFEVFLSNNDNGVYRQLVYSKILAQTLVCLV
;
A
#
# COMPACT_ATOMS: atom_id res chain seq x y z
N MET A 1 -34.22 12.90 -10.87
CA MET A 1 -33.20 13.23 -9.85
C MET A 1 -31.85 13.23 -10.55
N ARG A 2 -31.08 14.31 -10.44
CA ARG A 2 -29.91 14.60 -11.31
C ARG A 2 -28.61 14.07 -10.68
N ASN A 3 -27.93 13.22 -11.45
CA ASN A 3 -26.49 12.85 -11.52
C ASN A 3 -25.58 13.19 -10.32
N VAL A 4 -25.16 12.17 -9.56
CA VAL A 4 -24.09 12.22 -8.54
C VAL A 4 -22.79 11.51 -8.99
N THR A 5 -22.82 10.77 -10.10
CA THR A 5 -21.65 10.04 -10.62
C THR A 5 -20.57 10.92 -11.26
N LYS A 6 -20.82 12.23 -11.44
CA LYS A 6 -19.77 13.15 -11.94
C LYS A 6 -18.66 13.42 -10.93
N SER A 7 -18.87 13.14 -9.64
CA SER A 7 -17.97 13.61 -8.58
C SER A 7 -16.62 12.89 -8.53
N PHE A 8 -16.54 11.62 -8.91
CA PHE A 8 -15.30 10.84 -8.81
C PHE A 8 -14.45 10.95 -10.09
N ASP A 9 -15.08 10.90 -11.26
CA ASP A 9 -14.39 11.12 -12.53
C ASP A 9 -13.88 12.56 -12.68
N ASP A 10 -14.64 13.58 -12.23
CA ASP A 10 -14.14 14.96 -12.21
C ASP A 10 -13.02 15.15 -11.17
N PHE A 11 -13.06 14.43 -10.05
CA PHE A 11 -11.97 14.45 -9.06
C PHE A 11 -10.68 13.89 -9.67
N MET A 12 -10.73 12.73 -10.32
CA MET A 12 -9.55 12.15 -10.99
C MET A 12 -9.05 12.99 -12.17
N LYS A 13 -9.95 13.64 -12.92
CA LYS A 13 -9.59 14.55 -14.02
C LYS A 13 -8.91 15.83 -13.51
N PHE A 14 -9.28 16.31 -12.33
CA PHE A 14 -8.67 17.47 -11.70
C PHE A 14 -7.22 17.23 -11.26
N TYR A 15 -6.82 15.99 -10.97
CA TYR A 15 -5.41 15.64 -10.68
C TYR A 15 -4.59 15.34 -11.93
N ARG A 16 -5.22 14.95 -13.05
CA ARG A 16 -4.54 14.65 -14.31
C ARG A 16 -4.10 15.91 -15.09
N ASN A 17 -4.79 17.03 -14.90
CA ASN A 17 -4.51 18.29 -15.62
C ASN A 17 -3.40 19.20 -15.04
N PRO A 18 -3.18 19.34 -13.71
CA PRO A 18 -2.23 20.33 -13.18
C PRO A 18 -0.77 19.95 -13.38
N LEU A 19 -0.48 18.65 -13.60
CA LEU A 19 0.87 18.16 -13.89
C LEU A 19 1.35 18.49 -15.31
N LYS A 20 0.43 18.76 -16.26
CA LYS A 20 0.81 19.13 -17.64
C LYS A 20 1.00 20.64 -17.85
N GLU A 21 0.38 21.49 -17.04
CA GLU A 21 0.44 22.95 -17.24
C GLU A 21 1.52 23.66 -16.39
N ASN A 22 1.96 23.08 -15.27
CA ASN A 22 2.93 23.73 -14.38
C ASN A 22 4.41 23.50 -14.75
N LEU A 23 4.70 22.87 -15.89
CA LEU A 23 6.05 22.73 -16.45
C LEU A 23 6.28 23.64 -17.68
N LYS A 24 5.59 24.78 -17.77
CA LYS A 24 5.99 25.87 -18.67
C LYS A 24 6.66 26.97 -17.86
N VAL A 25 7.91 26.74 -17.51
CA VAL A 25 8.81 27.82 -17.13
C VAL A 25 9.24 28.50 -18.43
N GLU A 26 8.82 29.74 -18.63
CA GLU A 26 9.37 30.61 -19.68
C GLU A 26 10.87 30.79 -19.40
N VAL A 27 11.72 30.21 -20.26
CA VAL A 27 13.16 30.48 -20.29
C VAL A 27 13.53 30.95 -21.69
N ASP A 28 14.14 32.12 -21.70
CA ASP A 28 14.68 32.88 -22.82
C ASP A 28 15.54 32.01 -23.76
N GLU A 29 15.40 32.26 -25.06
CA GLU A 29 16.05 31.55 -26.16
C GLU A 29 17.59 31.53 -26.02
N LYS A 30 18.15 30.36 -25.69
CA LYS A 30 19.47 29.93 -26.16
C LYS A 30 19.44 28.44 -26.51
N GLU A 31 19.64 28.16 -27.78
CA GLU A 31 19.85 26.83 -28.34
C GLU A 31 20.97 26.11 -27.58
N THR A 32 20.58 25.12 -26.78
CA THR A 32 21.42 24.02 -26.35
C THR A 32 20.65 22.76 -26.68
N ASP A 33 21.20 21.95 -27.57
CA ASP A 33 20.69 20.61 -27.90
C ASP A 33 20.55 19.81 -26.61
N VAL A 34 19.32 19.71 -26.11
CA VAL A 34 18.95 18.75 -25.06
C VAL A 34 18.60 17.49 -25.83
N GLU A 35 19.45 16.48 -25.70
CA GLU A 35 19.12 15.12 -26.10
C GLU A 35 17.80 14.76 -25.42
N ASP A 36 16.79 14.43 -26.23
CA ASP A 36 15.53 13.87 -25.75
C ASP A 36 15.90 12.60 -24.95
N GLU A 37 15.94 12.70 -23.62
CA GLU A 37 15.89 11.52 -22.75
C GLU A 37 14.54 10.87 -23.05
N GLU A 38 14.58 9.80 -23.85
CA GLU A 38 13.45 8.92 -24.05
C GLU A 38 12.96 8.52 -22.65
N ASP A 39 11.77 9.00 -22.28
CA ASP A 39 11.02 8.46 -21.15
C ASP A 39 10.89 6.95 -21.40
N GLU A 40 11.81 6.16 -20.84
CA GLU A 40 11.68 4.70 -20.78
C GLU A 40 10.40 4.46 -19.98
N GLU A 41 9.29 4.25 -20.69
CA GLU A 41 8.04 3.75 -20.11
C GLU A 41 8.39 2.42 -19.45
N GLU A 42 8.74 2.44 -18.16
CA GLU A 42 9.10 1.26 -17.39
C GLU A 42 7.97 0.25 -17.52
N GLU A 43 8.28 -0.88 -18.16
CA GLU A 43 7.32 -1.93 -18.46
C GLU A 43 6.66 -2.41 -17.14
N ASP A 44 5.34 -2.26 -17.06
CA ASP A 44 4.55 -2.76 -15.95
C ASP A 44 4.85 -4.25 -15.73
N TRP A 45 5.07 -4.63 -14.47
CA TRP A 45 5.39 -6.02 -14.13
C TRP A 45 4.33 -6.98 -14.65
N ASN A 46 4.78 -8.02 -15.35
CA ASN A 46 3.91 -9.12 -15.74
C ASN A 46 3.50 -9.96 -14.52
N TRP A 47 2.49 -10.82 -14.71
CA TRP A 47 1.95 -11.65 -13.63
C TRP A 47 2.99 -12.55 -12.96
N ASP A 48 3.93 -13.12 -13.73
CA ASP A 48 4.95 -14.03 -13.19
C ASP A 48 5.94 -13.28 -12.29
N GLN A 49 6.33 -12.05 -12.64
CA GLN A 49 7.15 -11.18 -11.80
C GLN A 49 6.44 -10.86 -10.48
N TRP A 50 5.16 -10.49 -10.54
CA TRP A 50 4.36 -10.29 -9.34
C TRP A 50 4.27 -11.54 -8.47
N MET A 51 4.03 -12.70 -9.06
CA MET A 51 3.91 -13.94 -8.30
C MET A 51 5.23 -14.36 -7.65
N ASN A 52 6.38 -14.08 -8.28
CA ASN A 52 7.69 -14.31 -7.66
C ASN A 52 7.92 -13.34 -6.50
N TYR A 53 7.65 -12.06 -6.69
CA TYR A 53 7.74 -11.05 -5.63
C TYR A 53 6.86 -11.40 -4.42
N ILE A 54 5.61 -11.80 -4.64
CA ILE A 54 4.70 -12.20 -3.56
C ILE A 54 5.26 -13.40 -2.78
N LYS A 55 5.83 -14.41 -3.46
CA LYS A 55 6.44 -15.56 -2.77
C LYS A 55 7.62 -15.15 -1.90
N GLU A 56 8.50 -14.29 -2.42
CA GLU A 56 9.64 -13.78 -1.68
C GLU A 56 9.18 -13.01 -0.43
N LEU A 57 8.17 -12.14 -0.57
CA LEU A 57 7.57 -11.43 0.56
C LEU A 57 6.98 -12.37 1.62
N GLU A 58 6.27 -13.42 1.21
CA GLU A 58 5.70 -14.41 2.14
C GLU A 58 6.78 -15.19 2.90
N GLU A 59 7.90 -15.53 2.23
CA GLU A 59 9.04 -16.19 2.86
C GLU A 59 9.74 -15.29 3.90
N GLU A 60 9.95 -14.02 3.56
CA GLU A 60 10.51 -13.04 4.48
C GLU A 60 9.59 -12.75 5.67
N GLU A 61 8.28 -12.58 5.43
CA GLU A 61 7.28 -12.40 6.49
C GLU A 61 7.33 -13.55 7.49
N LYS A 62 7.49 -14.78 6.99
CA LYS A 62 7.64 -15.97 7.84
C LYS A 62 8.91 -15.90 8.70
N ILE A 63 10.04 -15.50 8.13
CA ILE A 63 11.31 -15.32 8.88
C ILE A 63 11.13 -14.26 9.96
N VAL A 64 10.57 -13.09 9.61
CA VAL A 64 10.30 -11.99 10.54
C VAL A 64 9.37 -12.45 11.67
N SER A 65 8.34 -13.23 11.36
CA SER A 65 7.40 -13.78 12.34
C SER A 65 8.09 -14.72 13.34
N VAL A 66 8.96 -15.61 12.86
CA VAL A 66 9.76 -16.50 13.72
C VAL A 66 10.71 -15.71 14.61
N LEU A 67 11.40 -14.71 14.05
CA LEU A 67 12.31 -13.86 14.81
C LEU A 67 11.58 -13.03 15.88
N LYS A 68 10.39 -12.48 15.56
CA LYS A 68 9.54 -11.77 16.52
C LYS A 68 9.07 -12.68 17.66
N ALA A 69 8.68 -13.92 17.36
CA ALA A 69 8.32 -14.90 18.38
C ALA A 69 9.50 -15.19 19.32
N LYS A 70 10.69 -15.43 18.76
CA LYS A 70 11.91 -15.67 19.54
C LYS A 70 12.32 -14.45 20.37
N LEU A 71 12.17 -13.24 19.84
CA LEU A 71 12.41 -12.00 20.58
C LEU A 71 11.48 -11.92 21.81
N GLY A 72 10.20 -12.26 21.66
CA GLY A 72 9.25 -12.32 22.78
C GLY A 72 9.68 -13.31 23.87
N ASP A 73 10.25 -14.46 23.50
CA ASP A 73 10.77 -15.44 24.45
C ASP A 73 12.00 -14.94 25.20
N VAL A 74 12.94 -14.33 24.49
CA VAL A 74 14.20 -13.82 25.03
C VAL A 74 13.97 -12.60 25.93
N VAL A 75 13.06 -11.70 25.55
CA VAL A 75 12.65 -10.55 26.40
C VAL A 75 11.99 -11.03 27.69
N ARG A 76 11.15 -12.09 27.65
CA ARG A 76 10.56 -12.69 28.86
C ARG A 76 11.58 -13.30 29.80
N ARG A 77 12.76 -13.67 29.31
CA ARG A 77 13.89 -14.18 30.10
C ARG A 77 14.87 -13.08 30.52
N GLU A 78 14.58 -11.82 30.19
CA GLU A 78 15.42 -10.65 30.48
C GLU A 78 16.83 -10.72 29.87
N ASP A 79 17.01 -11.51 28.81
CA ASP A 79 18.27 -11.60 28.09
C ASP A 79 18.35 -10.49 27.04
N TYR A 80 18.76 -9.31 27.47
CA TYR A 80 18.76 -8.12 26.63
C TYR A 80 19.86 -8.11 25.56
N GLU A 81 20.94 -8.88 25.75
CA GLU A 81 22.01 -8.98 24.75
C GLU A 81 21.49 -9.73 23.51
N ASP A 82 20.89 -10.90 23.72
CA ASP A 82 20.31 -11.66 22.62
C ASP A 82 19.07 -10.97 22.05
N ALA A 83 18.31 -10.24 22.87
CA ALA A 83 17.21 -9.40 22.37
C ALA A 83 17.72 -8.30 21.42
N ALA A 84 18.85 -7.66 21.72
CA ALA A 84 19.45 -6.66 20.84
C ALA A 84 19.88 -7.27 19.49
N LYS A 85 20.53 -8.45 19.52
CA LYS A 85 20.89 -9.19 18.29
C LYS A 85 19.65 -9.56 17.46
N LEU A 86 18.59 -10.02 18.12
CA LEU A 86 17.33 -10.36 17.44
C LEU A 86 16.64 -9.13 16.83
N LYS A 87 16.68 -7.96 17.48
CA LYS A 87 16.17 -6.71 16.89
C LYS A 87 16.92 -6.33 15.62
N VAL A 88 18.25 -6.45 15.61
CA VAL A 88 19.06 -6.23 14.39
C VAL A 88 18.68 -7.24 13.30
N GLY A 89 18.55 -8.52 13.67
CA GLY A 89 18.10 -9.56 12.74
C GLY A 89 16.71 -9.30 12.15
N ILE A 90 15.76 -8.83 12.95
CA ILE A 90 14.41 -8.43 12.49
C ILE A 90 14.50 -7.23 11.54
N ALA A 91 15.31 -6.22 11.86
CA ALA A 91 15.49 -5.06 10.99
C ALA A 91 16.10 -5.45 9.63
N ALA A 92 17.09 -6.34 9.63
CA ALA A 92 17.69 -6.87 8.40
C ALA A 92 16.69 -7.71 7.59
N ALA A 93 15.94 -8.60 8.25
CA ALA A 93 14.94 -9.44 7.60
C ALA A 93 13.72 -8.64 7.10
N ALA A 94 13.43 -7.47 7.69
CA ALA A 94 12.34 -6.58 7.29
C ALA A 94 12.77 -5.46 6.33
N ALA A 95 13.99 -5.52 5.78
CA ALA A 95 14.51 -4.48 4.90
C ALA A 95 13.67 -4.29 3.63
N ASN A 96 13.02 -5.36 3.16
CA ASN A 96 12.16 -5.37 1.99
C ASN A 96 10.67 -5.12 2.30
N ASP A 97 10.32 -4.79 3.56
CA ASP A 97 8.96 -4.41 3.93
C ASP A 97 8.62 -3.03 3.36
N THR A 98 8.15 -3.02 2.10
CA THR A 98 7.80 -1.80 1.36
C THR A 98 6.71 -1.00 2.05
N VAL A 99 5.62 -1.67 2.46
CA VAL A 99 4.52 -1.05 3.20
C VAL A 99 5.00 -0.57 4.57
N GLY A 100 5.74 -1.38 5.33
CA GLY A 100 6.31 -0.96 6.61
C GLY A 100 7.18 0.29 6.50
N ARG A 101 8.01 0.38 5.45
CA ARG A 101 8.83 1.55 5.16
C ARG A 101 7.99 2.78 4.82
N VAL A 102 6.97 2.63 3.97
CA VAL A 102 6.05 3.71 3.60
C VAL A 102 5.31 4.25 4.83
N ILE A 103 4.82 3.39 5.71
CA ILE A 103 4.14 3.81 6.94
C ILE A 103 5.11 4.52 7.89
N SER A 104 6.34 4.05 8.00
CA SER A 104 7.39 4.73 8.76
C SER A 104 7.69 6.14 8.19
N GLN A 105 7.81 6.26 6.87
CA GLN A 105 8.02 7.54 6.19
C GLN A 105 6.84 8.49 6.38
N LEU A 106 5.60 8.00 6.26
CA LEU A 106 4.39 8.78 6.49
C LEU A 106 4.35 9.32 7.92
N ASN A 107 4.55 8.46 8.92
CA ASN A 107 4.54 8.87 10.33
C ASN A 107 5.64 9.90 10.61
N LYS A 108 6.84 9.69 10.08
CA LYS A 108 7.94 10.64 10.20
C LYS A 108 7.60 12.00 9.57
N ALA A 109 7.01 12.02 8.38
CA ALA A 109 6.59 13.26 7.73
C ALA A 109 5.52 14.00 8.55
N VAL A 110 4.60 13.28 9.18
CA VAL A 110 3.59 13.86 10.09
C VAL A 110 4.24 14.43 11.37
N GLU A 111 5.17 13.68 11.99
CA GLU A 111 5.90 14.12 13.19
C GLU A 111 6.76 15.37 12.93
N GLU A 112 7.34 15.47 11.75
CA GLU A 112 8.15 16.61 11.30
C GLU A 112 7.33 17.75 10.69
N GLU A 113 5.99 17.66 10.71
CA GLU A 113 5.05 18.64 10.13
C GLU A 113 5.23 18.89 8.62
N ARG A 114 5.85 17.95 7.89
CA ARG A 114 5.99 17.96 6.43
C ARG A 114 4.73 17.42 5.76
N PHE A 115 3.63 18.18 5.87
CA PHE A 115 2.30 17.73 5.44
C PHE A 115 2.18 17.51 3.93
N GLU A 116 2.94 18.23 3.11
CA GLU A 116 2.98 18.01 1.67
C GLU A 116 3.52 16.62 1.32
N ASP A 117 4.66 16.24 1.93
CA ASP A 117 5.25 14.90 1.78
C ASP A 117 4.31 13.82 2.34
N ALA A 118 3.68 14.07 3.48
CA ALA A 118 2.71 13.14 4.05
C ALA A 118 1.48 12.94 3.15
N ALA A 119 0.96 14.00 2.53
CA ALA A 119 -0.13 13.92 1.57
C ALA A 119 0.30 13.15 0.31
N PHE A 120 1.49 13.44 -0.21
CA PHE A 120 2.06 12.72 -1.35
C PHE A 120 2.17 11.22 -1.05
N ILE A 121 2.74 10.84 0.09
CA ILE A 121 2.84 9.42 0.47
C ILE A 121 1.45 8.80 0.60
N ARG A 122 0.51 9.47 1.28
CA ARG A 122 -0.86 8.96 1.47
C ARG A 122 -1.54 8.64 0.14
N ASP A 123 -1.42 9.54 -0.84
CA ASP A 123 -2.17 9.49 -2.09
C ASP A 123 -1.53 8.56 -3.13
N ASN A 124 -0.20 8.35 -3.08
CA ASN A 124 0.53 7.57 -4.09
C ASN A 124 0.91 6.14 -3.66
N THR A 125 0.80 5.80 -2.37
CA THR A 125 1.28 4.48 -1.85
C THR A 125 0.18 3.59 -1.30
N GLY A 126 -1.08 4.03 -1.38
CA GLY A 126 -2.22 3.34 -0.76
C GLY A 126 -2.25 3.43 0.76
N ALA A 127 -1.34 4.16 1.41
CA ALA A 127 -1.34 4.32 2.87
C ALA A 127 -2.63 4.98 3.40
N GLY A 128 -3.30 5.79 2.58
CA GLY A 128 -4.63 6.34 2.89
C GLY A 128 -5.75 5.28 3.00
N LEU A 129 -5.54 4.06 2.50
CA LEU A 129 -6.51 2.97 2.62
C LEU A 129 -6.56 2.36 4.03
N ILE A 130 -5.54 2.57 4.86
CA ILE A 130 -5.50 1.98 6.20
C ILE A 130 -6.65 2.54 7.05
N GLY A 131 -7.42 1.66 7.67
CA GLY A 131 -8.48 2.06 8.58
C GLY A 131 -9.76 1.25 8.41
N TRP A 132 -10.85 1.84 8.90
CA TRP A 132 -12.19 1.28 8.85
C TRP A 132 -13.00 1.90 7.72
N TRP A 133 -13.64 1.05 6.94
CA TRP A 133 -14.48 1.39 5.81
C TRP A 133 -15.86 0.76 6.01
N ALA A 134 -16.89 1.48 5.60
CA ALA A 134 -18.25 0.97 5.54
C ALA A 134 -18.84 1.33 4.18
N GLY A 135 -19.48 0.35 3.54
CA GLY A 135 -20.11 0.54 2.25
C GLY A 135 -21.45 -0.19 2.19
N THR A 136 -22.42 0.39 1.50
CA THR A 136 -23.70 -0.25 1.19
C THR A 136 -23.76 -0.52 -0.30
N SER A 137 -24.36 -1.64 -0.67
CA SER A 137 -24.68 -1.93 -2.07
C SER A 137 -25.83 -1.02 -2.53
N ASP A 138 -25.71 -0.45 -3.72
CA ASP A 138 -26.84 0.26 -4.35
C ASP A 138 -27.96 -0.70 -4.79
N GLY A 139 -27.63 -1.98 -4.98
CA GLY A 139 -28.57 -3.04 -5.32
C GLY A 139 -29.31 -3.59 -4.10
N SER A 140 -30.56 -4.03 -4.34
CA SER A 140 -31.43 -4.66 -3.32
C SER A 140 -30.90 -5.99 -2.76
N ASP A 141 -29.84 -6.54 -3.34
CA ASP A 141 -29.34 -7.88 -3.06
C ASP A 141 -28.48 -7.94 -1.78
N ASP A 142 -27.93 -6.82 -1.32
CA ASP A 142 -27.19 -6.72 -0.05
C ASP A 142 -27.66 -5.50 0.77
N PRO A 143 -28.79 -5.63 1.51
CA PRO A 143 -29.38 -4.52 2.26
C PRO A 143 -28.62 -4.15 3.54
N TYR A 144 -27.62 -4.94 3.95
CA TYR A 144 -26.97 -4.78 5.26
C TYR A 144 -25.60 -4.08 5.19
N GLY A 145 -25.08 -3.84 3.98
CA GLY A 145 -23.77 -3.24 3.79
C GLY A 145 -22.64 -4.07 4.41
N ARG A 146 -21.41 -3.61 4.24
CA ARG A 146 -20.21 -4.32 4.71
C ARG A 146 -19.29 -3.37 5.46
N ILE A 147 -18.79 -3.85 6.59
CA ILE A 147 -17.72 -3.21 7.34
C ILE A 147 -16.42 -3.91 6.96
N ILE A 148 -15.45 -3.12 6.52
CA ILE A 148 -14.13 -3.58 6.09
C ILE A 148 -13.09 -2.87 6.93
N ARG A 149 -12.05 -3.60 7.33
CA ARG A 149 -10.84 -3.01 7.90
C ARG A 149 -9.66 -3.36 7.01
N ILE A 150 -8.90 -2.34 6.65
CA ILE A 150 -7.64 -2.52 5.92
C ILE A 150 -6.50 -2.26 6.91
N ASN A 151 -5.61 -3.24 7.05
CA ASN A 151 -4.42 -3.13 7.89
C ASN A 151 -3.16 -3.25 7.03
N ALA A 152 -2.09 -2.56 7.44
CA ALA A 152 -0.74 -2.83 6.94
C ALA A 152 -0.23 -4.15 7.51
N GLU A 153 0.18 -5.05 6.63
CA GLU A 153 0.96 -6.26 6.92
C GLU A 153 2.28 -6.21 6.13
N TYR A 154 3.11 -7.24 6.21
CA TYR A 154 4.43 -7.25 5.60
C TYR A 154 4.35 -7.12 4.07
N GLY A 155 4.80 -5.99 3.51
CA GLY A 155 4.79 -5.71 2.06
C GLY A 155 3.40 -5.57 1.42
N ARG A 156 2.30 -5.58 2.19
CA ARG A 156 0.94 -5.52 1.64
C ARG A 156 -0.08 -4.89 2.58
N TYR A 157 -1.17 -4.37 2.02
CA TYR A 157 -2.38 -4.04 2.77
C TYR A 157 -3.38 -5.18 2.70
N VAL A 158 -3.93 -5.60 3.83
CA VAL A 158 -4.91 -6.70 3.89
C VAL A 158 -6.26 -6.15 4.29
N ALA A 159 -7.23 -6.28 3.37
CA ALA A 159 -8.62 -5.95 3.60
C ALA A 159 -9.37 -7.15 4.18
N ARG A 160 -10.01 -6.97 5.34
CA ARG A 160 -10.87 -7.98 5.97
C ARG A 160 -12.28 -7.43 6.16
N SER A 161 -13.27 -8.22 5.77
CA SER A 161 -14.68 -7.96 6.09
C SER A 161 -15.03 -8.46 7.49
N TYR A 162 -15.93 -7.75 8.16
CA TYR A 162 -16.38 -8.10 9.50
C TYR A 162 -17.90 -8.18 9.55
N SER A 163 -18.40 -9.31 10.04
CA SER A 163 -19.79 -9.44 10.47
C SER A 163 -20.00 -8.78 11.84
N PRO A 164 -21.25 -8.39 12.19
CA PRO A 164 -21.56 -7.85 13.52
C PRO A 164 -21.12 -8.78 14.66
N ARG A 165 -21.26 -10.10 14.48
CA ARG A 165 -20.80 -11.09 15.45
C ARG A 165 -19.27 -11.03 15.62
N GLN A 166 -18.51 -11.02 14.52
CA GLN A 166 -17.04 -10.94 14.59
C GLN A 166 -16.54 -9.66 15.28
N LEU A 167 -17.22 -8.53 15.05
CA LEU A 167 -16.92 -7.28 15.76
C LEU A 167 -17.21 -7.42 17.27
N ALA A 168 -18.38 -7.95 17.63
CA ALA A 168 -18.79 -8.13 19.02
C ALA A 168 -17.88 -9.10 19.80
N THR A 169 -17.35 -10.14 19.13
CA THR A 169 -16.48 -11.15 19.74
C THR A 169 -14.99 -10.88 19.52
N ALA A 170 -14.62 -9.71 19.00
CA ALA A 170 -13.23 -9.35 18.63
C ALA A 170 -12.51 -10.44 17.81
N THR A 171 -13.28 -11.16 16.98
CA THR A 171 -12.77 -12.26 16.15
C THR A 171 -12.21 -11.71 14.84
N PRO A 172 -11.13 -12.29 14.29
CA PRO A 172 -10.61 -11.88 12.99
C PRO A 172 -11.68 -11.90 11.89
N GLY A 173 -11.66 -10.88 11.05
CA GLY A 173 -12.53 -10.77 9.88
C GLY A 173 -12.14 -11.74 8.78
N ALA A 174 -13.02 -11.94 7.81
CA ALA A 174 -12.74 -12.76 6.63
C ALA A 174 -11.94 -11.93 5.59
N PRO A 175 -10.81 -12.46 5.05
CA PRO A 175 -10.02 -11.73 4.06
C PRO A 175 -10.84 -11.49 2.79
N LEU A 176 -10.74 -10.29 2.22
CA LEU A 176 -11.42 -9.90 0.99
C LEU A 176 -10.44 -9.82 -0.18
N PHE A 177 -9.44 -8.95 -0.03
CA PHE A 177 -8.39 -8.71 -1.00
C PHE A 177 -7.13 -8.23 -0.28
N GLU A 178 -6.02 -8.35 -0.97
CA GLU A 178 -4.69 -7.94 -0.56
C GLU A 178 -4.16 -6.96 -1.61
N VAL A 179 -3.45 -5.94 -1.17
CA VAL A 179 -2.84 -4.95 -2.07
C VAL A 179 -1.34 -5.00 -1.83
N PHE A 180 -0.60 -5.51 -2.81
CA PHE A 180 0.84 -5.57 -2.77
C PHE A 180 1.43 -4.26 -3.29
N LEU A 181 2.47 -3.78 -2.62
CA LEU A 181 3.16 -2.55 -2.98
C LEU A 181 4.62 -2.88 -3.28
N SER A 182 5.06 -2.59 -4.50
CA SER A 182 6.47 -2.63 -4.88
C SER A 182 6.97 -1.21 -5.11
N ASN A 183 8.26 -0.98 -4.90
CA ASN A 183 8.90 0.28 -5.26
C ASN A 183 9.99 0.00 -6.29
N ASN A 184 10.08 0.85 -7.29
CA ASN A 184 11.09 0.74 -8.32
C ASN A 184 12.36 1.44 -7.87
N ASP A 185 13.45 1.21 -8.60
CA ASP A 185 14.73 1.87 -8.34
C ASP A 185 14.62 3.39 -8.47
N ASN A 186 13.65 3.87 -9.25
CA ASN A 186 13.35 5.28 -9.47
C ASN A 186 12.40 5.90 -8.42
N GLY A 187 11.97 5.15 -7.40
CA GLY A 187 11.09 5.66 -6.35
C GLY A 187 9.61 5.74 -6.73
N VAL A 188 9.24 5.20 -7.90
CA VAL A 188 7.85 5.05 -8.33
C VAL A 188 7.26 3.79 -7.70
N TYR A 189 6.07 3.94 -7.13
CA TYR A 189 5.34 2.84 -6.50
C TYR A 189 4.48 2.09 -7.52
N ARG A 190 4.59 0.76 -7.54
CA ARG A 190 3.70 -0.14 -8.29
C ARG A 190 2.77 -0.87 -7.33
N GLN A 191 1.50 -1.02 -7.72
CA GLN A 191 0.48 -1.64 -6.88
C GLN A 191 -0.22 -2.79 -7.61
N LEU A 192 -0.40 -3.93 -6.94
CA LEU A 192 -1.21 -5.04 -7.41
C LEU A 192 -2.33 -5.36 -6.42
N VAL A 193 -3.57 -5.42 -6.91
CA VAL A 193 -4.72 -5.90 -6.13
C VAL A 193 -4.91 -7.39 -6.38
N TYR A 194 -4.84 -8.18 -5.32
CA TYR A 194 -5.01 -9.63 -5.35
C TYR A 194 -6.23 -10.06 -4.52
N SER A 195 -7.13 -10.86 -5.09
CA SER A 195 -8.31 -11.36 -4.38
C SER A 195 -8.27 -12.89 -4.28
N LYS A 196 -8.24 -13.41 -3.06
CA LYS A 196 -8.27 -14.87 -2.79
C LYS A 196 -9.67 -15.47 -2.89
N ILE A 197 -10.73 -14.67 -2.79
CA ILE A 197 -12.13 -15.14 -2.86
C ILE A 197 -12.54 -15.51 -4.29
N LEU A 198 -11.83 -14.99 -5.29
CA LEU A 198 -12.13 -15.21 -6.70
C LEU A 198 -10.88 -15.72 -7.41
N ALA A 199 -10.65 -17.04 -7.37
CA ALA A 199 -9.85 -17.72 -8.39
C ALA A 199 -10.49 -17.64 -9.80
N GLN A 200 -11.49 -16.77 -9.98
CA GLN A 200 -12.14 -16.44 -11.23
C GLN A 200 -12.39 -14.93 -11.26
N THR A 201 -11.47 -14.25 -11.93
CA THR A 201 -11.67 -12.94 -12.58
C THR A 201 -11.79 -11.73 -11.65
N LEU A 202 -10.71 -10.95 -11.55
CA LEU A 202 -10.82 -9.49 -11.51
C LEU A 202 -9.61 -8.88 -12.22
N VAL A 203 -9.96 -8.09 -13.24
CA VAL A 203 -9.13 -7.35 -14.18
C VAL A 203 -8.43 -6.21 -13.43
N CYS A 204 -7.22 -5.85 -13.88
CA CYS A 204 -6.52 -4.62 -13.49
C CYS A 204 -7.49 -3.44 -13.42
N LEU A 205 -7.63 -2.86 -12.22
CA LEU A 205 -8.24 -1.55 -12.03
C LEU A 205 -7.12 -0.63 -11.55
N VAL A 206 -6.40 -0.08 -12.51
CA VAL A 206 -5.68 1.20 -12.47
C VAL A 206 -5.93 1.87 -13.81
#